data_AF-A0A091NGZ2-F1
#
_entry.id   AF-A0A091NGZ2-F1
#
_cell.length_a   1.000
_cell.length_b   1.000
_cell.length_c   1.000
_cell.angle_alpha   90.00
_cell.angle_beta   90.00
_cell.angle_gamma   90.00
#
_symmetry.space_group_name_H-M   'P 1'
#
loop_
_entity.id
_entity.type
_entity.pdbx_description
1 polymer ?
#
loop_
_entity_poly.entity_id
_entity_poly.type
_entity_poly.pdbx_seq_one_letter_code
_entity_poly.pdbx_strand_id
1 'polypeptide(L)'
;DLLCVSLLMVFTSVTGLPWYVSATVISLAHMESLRKESATSAPGEHIQFLGIREQRLTGLAVFILTGVSIFMAPILKHIPMPVLYGVFLHMGVAALNSIQLTDRVQLLLMPAKHQPDLPYLRHVPLRRVHLFTVIQLLCLALLWVLKSTVAAIIFPVMLLALVGIRKGLEHIFSLHDLSWLDNLLPETARKEVEGKQPRKQKEEES
;
A
#
# COMPACT_ATOMS: atom_id res chain seq x y z
N ASP A 1 -2.72 4.54 -18.91
CA ASP A 1 -1.68 3.59 -18.50
C ASP A 1 -1.83 2.24 -19.20
N LEU A 2 -2.91 1.50 -18.92
CA LEU A 2 -3.17 0.17 -19.51
C LEU A 2 -3.05 0.09 -21.03
N LEU A 3 -3.55 1.09 -21.77
CA LEU A 3 -3.44 1.15 -23.23
C LEU A 3 -1.98 1.32 -23.73
N CYS A 4 -1.15 2.10 -23.02
CA CYS A 4 0.28 2.20 -23.36
C CYS A 4 1.01 0.90 -23.06
N VAL A 5 0.72 0.27 -21.91
CA VAL A 5 1.32 -1.02 -21.54
C VAL A 5 0.94 -2.10 -22.56
N SER A 6 -0.32 -2.16 -23.00
CA SER A 6 -0.75 -3.15 -24.00
C SER A 6 -0.06 -2.94 -25.36
N LEU A 7 0.12 -1.69 -25.80
CA LEU A 7 0.85 -1.39 -27.04
C LEU A 7 2.34 -1.77 -26.92
N LEU A 8 2.97 -1.47 -25.78
CA LEU A 8 4.35 -1.86 -25.50
C LEU A 8 4.50 -3.38 -25.45
N MET A 9 3.54 -4.12 -24.88
CA MET A 9 3.56 -5.58 -24.87
C MET A 9 3.57 -6.16 -26.28
N VAL A 10 2.74 -5.63 -27.20
CA VAL A 10 2.74 -6.06 -28.61
C VAL A 10 4.11 -5.82 -29.23
N PHE A 11 4.68 -4.63 -29.05
CA PHE A 11 6.01 -4.31 -29.57
C PHE A 11 7.13 -5.21 -29.00
N THR A 12 7.15 -5.44 -27.69
CA THR A 12 8.13 -6.34 -27.05
C THR A 12 7.99 -7.79 -27.51
N SER A 13 6.75 -8.23 -27.79
CA SER A 13 6.50 -9.59 -28.29
C SER A 13 7.05 -9.79 -29.69
N VAL A 14 6.92 -8.79 -30.58
CA VAL A 14 7.47 -8.85 -31.96
C VAL A 14 8.99 -8.81 -31.95
N THR A 15 9.60 -8.07 -31.02
CA THR A 15 11.06 -7.91 -30.91
C THR A 15 11.74 -9.00 -30.06
N GLY A 16 10.97 -9.92 -29.45
CA GLY A 16 11.49 -10.98 -28.59
C GLY A 16 11.99 -10.51 -27.22
N LEU A 17 11.63 -9.28 -26.81
CA LEU A 17 11.98 -8.71 -25.51
C LEU A 17 11.00 -9.19 -24.43
N PRO A 18 11.43 -9.30 -23.16
CA PRO A 18 10.55 -9.68 -22.06
C PRO A 18 9.44 -8.65 -21.85
N TRP A 19 8.27 -9.11 -21.42
CA TRP A 19 7.14 -8.23 -21.12
C TRP A 19 7.39 -7.41 -19.84
N TYR A 20 7.02 -6.14 -19.90
CA TYR A 20 7.13 -5.23 -18.77
C TYR A 20 5.85 -5.18 -17.96
N VAL A 21 6.00 -5.14 -16.64
CA VAL A 21 4.92 -4.95 -15.67
C VAL A 21 5.32 -3.85 -14.69
N SER A 22 4.32 -3.13 -14.17
CA SER A 22 4.56 -2.10 -13.15
C SER A 22 5.08 -2.75 -11.85
N ALA A 23 6.15 -2.18 -11.29
CA ALA A 23 6.82 -2.69 -10.10
C ALA A 23 6.42 -1.90 -8.85
N THR A 24 5.48 -2.43 -8.07
CA THR A 24 4.86 -1.73 -6.94
C THR A 24 5.86 -1.21 -5.90
N VAL A 25 6.82 -2.03 -5.47
CA VAL A 25 7.81 -1.66 -4.43
C VAL A 25 8.71 -0.52 -4.90
N ILE A 26 9.17 -0.60 -6.16
CA ILE A 26 10.05 0.42 -6.75
C ILE A 26 9.27 1.73 -6.98
N SER A 27 8.03 1.65 -7.46
CA SER A 27 7.15 2.81 -7.63
C SER A 27 6.86 3.51 -6.30
N LEU A 28 6.62 2.76 -5.23
CA LEU A 28 6.40 3.28 -3.90
C LEU A 28 7.67 3.94 -3.33
N ALA A 29 8.83 3.30 -3.47
CA ALA A 29 10.11 3.89 -3.07
C ALA A 29 10.40 5.19 -3.85
N HIS A 30 10.06 5.24 -5.14
CA HIS A 30 10.17 6.46 -5.93
C HIS A 30 9.23 7.56 -5.42
N MET A 31 7.98 7.21 -5.11
CA MET A 31 7.00 8.15 -4.56
C MET A 31 7.42 8.72 -3.21
N GLU A 32 7.92 7.87 -2.30
CA GLU A 32 8.45 8.28 -1.00
C GLU A 32 9.68 9.18 -1.14
N SER A 33 10.55 8.95 -2.14
CA SER A 33 11.67 9.87 -2.41
C SER A 33 11.24 11.28 -2.85
N LEU A 34 9.99 11.43 -3.28
CA LEU A 34 9.39 12.68 -3.75
C LEU A 34 8.40 13.29 -2.74
N ARG A 35 8.22 12.64 -1.59
CA ARG A 35 7.41 13.11 -0.47
C ARG A 35 8.04 14.34 0.16
N LYS A 36 7.23 15.37 0.39
CA LYS A 36 7.64 16.58 1.13
C LYS A 36 7.07 16.55 2.54
N GLU A 37 7.97 16.73 3.48
CA GLU A 37 7.68 16.80 4.91
C GLU A 37 7.91 18.23 5.42
N SER A 38 7.14 18.65 6.41
CA SER A 38 7.22 20.01 6.98
C SER A 38 8.58 20.21 7.66
N ALA A 39 9.35 21.21 7.20
CA ALA A 39 10.65 21.54 7.80
C ALA A 39 10.55 22.16 9.21
N THR A 40 9.35 22.66 9.57
CA THR A 40 9.10 23.39 10.81
C THR A 40 7.96 22.73 11.56
N SER A 41 8.27 21.67 12.30
CA SER A 41 7.38 21.13 13.34
C SER A 41 7.83 21.70 14.68
N ALA A 42 6.90 22.20 15.49
CA ALA A 42 7.22 22.53 16.87
C ALA A 42 7.74 21.27 17.59
N PRO A 43 8.65 21.39 18.59
CA PRO A 43 9.16 20.23 19.32
C PRO A 43 8.00 19.42 19.91
N GLY A 44 7.80 18.19 19.43
CA GLY A 44 6.70 17.30 19.85
C GLY A 44 5.50 17.22 18.90
N GLU A 45 5.47 18.00 17.81
CA GLU A 45 4.42 17.86 16.78
C GLU A 45 4.85 16.85 15.71
N HIS A 46 3.93 15.96 15.31
CA HIS A 46 4.19 15.03 14.22
C HIS A 46 4.48 15.78 12.92
N ILE A 47 5.46 15.27 12.16
CA ILE A 47 5.84 15.82 10.86
C ILE A 47 4.62 15.83 9.94
N GLN A 48 4.23 17.01 9.48
CA GLN A 48 3.08 17.16 8.60
C GLN A 48 3.48 16.82 7.17
N PHE A 49 2.70 15.95 6.53
CA PHE A 49 2.85 15.62 5.12
C PHE A 49 2.31 16.78 4.27
N LEU A 50 3.21 17.48 3.55
CA LEU A 50 2.81 18.59 2.67
C LEU A 50 2.33 18.12 1.30
N GLY A 51 2.69 16.91 0.89
CA GLY A 51 2.32 16.35 -0.41
C GLY A 51 3.48 15.67 -1.14
N ILE A 52 3.18 15.08 -2.30
CA ILE A 52 4.15 14.43 -3.18
C ILE A 52 4.42 15.35 -4.37
N ARG A 53 5.69 15.49 -4.76
CA ARG A 53 6.05 16.22 -5.98
C ARG A 53 5.85 15.32 -7.19
N GLU A 54 4.90 15.66 -8.06
CA GLU A 54 4.72 14.94 -9.32
C GLU A 54 5.75 15.39 -10.36
N GLN A 55 6.55 14.45 -10.85
CA GLN A 55 7.60 14.73 -11.84
C GLN A 55 7.62 13.66 -12.92
N ARG A 56 7.68 14.10 -14.17
CA ARG A 56 7.85 13.21 -15.33
C ARG A 56 9.33 12.99 -15.69
N LEU A 57 10.18 13.94 -15.32
CA LEU A 57 11.59 13.95 -15.69
C LEU A 57 12.39 12.89 -14.92
N THR A 58 12.06 12.63 -13.65
CA THR A 58 12.80 11.66 -12.82
C THR A 58 12.67 10.24 -13.36
N GLY A 59 11.44 9.83 -13.72
CA GLY A 59 11.20 8.53 -14.36
C GLY A 59 11.92 8.41 -15.70
N LEU A 60 11.82 9.43 -16.57
CA LEU A 60 12.51 9.46 -17.86
C LEU A 60 14.04 9.37 -17.70
N ALA A 61 14.60 10.11 -16.74
CA ALA A 61 16.03 10.11 -16.46
C ALA A 61 16.52 8.72 -16.02
N VAL A 62 15.76 8.00 -15.18
CA VAL A 62 16.12 6.63 -14.75
C VAL A 62 16.16 5.67 -15.94
N PHE A 63 15.19 5.75 -16.86
CA PHE A 63 15.19 4.91 -18.06
C PHE A 63 16.35 5.22 -19.00
N ILE A 64 16.65 6.51 -19.22
CA ILE A 64 17.81 6.94 -20.02
C ILE A 64 19.11 6.44 -19.38
N LEU A 65 19.28 6.64 -18.07
CA LEU A 65 20.48 6.23 -17.34
C LEU A 65 20.65 4.70 -17.35
N THR A 66 19.55 3.95 -17.32
CA THR A 66 19.56 2.49 -17.50
C THR A 66 20.07 2.11 -18.89
N GLY A 67 19.66 2.82 -19.94
CA GLY A 67 20.19 2.60 -21.30
C GLY A 67 21.68 2.94 -21.42
N VAL A 68 22.11 4.05 -20.82
CA VAL A 68 23.52 4.49 -20.80
C VAL A 68 24.41 3.59 -19.93
N SER A 69 23.83 2.85 -18.98
CA SER A 69 24.57 1.99 -18.04
C SER A 69 25.46 0.94 -18.74
N ILE A 70 25.13 0.52 -19.97
CA ILE A 70 25.94 -0.41 -20.76
C ILE A 70 27.35 0.16 -21.01
N PHE A 71 27.46 1.47 -21.28
CA PHE A 71 28.75 2.13 -21.46
C PHE A 71 29.49 2.37 -20.14
N MET A 72 28.76 2.48 -19.03
CA MET A 72 29.32 2.65 -17.68
C MET A 72 29.60 1.31 -16.95
N ALA A 73 29.37 0.17 -17.61
CA ALA A 73 29.62 -1.17 -17.08
C ALA A 73 31.00 -1.36 -16.39
N PRO A 74 32.15 -0.85 -16.91
CA PRO A 74 33.43 -1.03 -16.23
C PRO A 74 33.48 -0.37 -14.85
N ILE A 75 32.78 0.76 -14.67
CA ILE A 75 32.68 1.47 -13.39
C ILE A 75 31.69 0.74 -12.48
N LEU A 76 30.55 0.32 -13.02
CA LEU A 76 29.47 -0.31 -12.27
C LEU A 76 29.88 -1.66 -11.66
N LYS A 77 30.84 -2.37 -12.27
CA LYS A 77 31.40 -3.63 -11.75
C LYS A 77 32.09 -3.47 -10.38
N HIS A 78 32.54 -2.26 -10.02
CA HIS A 78 33.15 -2.03 -8.72
C HIS A 78 32.14 -2.04 -7.57
N ILE A 79 30.84 -1.99 -7.85
CA ILE A 79 29.80 -2.00 -6.82
C ILE A 79 29.54 -3.46 -6.39
N PRO A 80 29.83 -3.82 -5.13
CA PRO A 80 29.65 -5.19 -4.66
C PRO A 80 28.15 -5.52 -4.49
N MET A 81 27.75 -6.72 -4.93
CA MET A 81 26.36 -7.20 -4.82
C MET A 81 25.75 -7.12 -3.40
N PRO A 82 26.51 -7.34 -2.30
CA PRO A 82 26.01 -7.13 -0.94
C PRO A 82 25.42 -5.74 -0.68
N VAL A 83 25.95 -4.68 -1.30
CA VAL A 83 25.43 -3.31 -1.14
C VAL A 83 24.07 -3.18 -1.80
N LEU A 84 23.88 -3.77 -2.98
CA LEU A 84 22.58 -3.79 -3.67
C LEU A 84 21.53 -4.53 -2.85
N TYR A 85 21.86 -5.67 -2.25
CA TYR A 85 20.94 -6.38 -1.34
C TYR A 85 20.54 -5.52 -0.13
N GLY A 86 21.48 -4.76 0.43
CA GLY A 86 21.19 -3.81 1.51
C GLY A 86 20.19 -2.72 1.09
N VAL A 87 20.36 -2.14 -0.10
CA VAL A 87 19.42 -1.14 -0.65
C VAL A 87 18.04 -1.76 -0.91
N PHE A 88 17.99 -2.95 -1.50
CA PHE A 88 16.72 -3.66 -1.73
C PHE A 88 16.00 -3.99 -0.42
N LEU A 89 16.73 -4.41 0.61
CA LEU A 89 16.15 -4.66 1.94
C LEU A 89 15.59 -3.37 2.55
N HIS A 90 16.33 -2.26 2.48
CA HIS A 90 15.86 -0.96 2.97
C HIS A 90 14.60 -0.50 2.24
N MET A 91 14.55 -0.61 0.90
CA MET A 91 13.36 -0.31 0.12
C MET A 91 12.18 -1.21 0.51
N GLY A 92 12.42 -2.50 0.75
CA GLY A 92 11.41 -3.43 1.24
C GLY A 92 10.84 -3.03 2.61
N VAL A 93 11.71 -2.71 3.57
CA VAL A 93 11.29 -2.29 4.92
C VAL A 93 10.53 -0.96 4.87
N ALA A 94 11.02 0.03 4.12
CA ALA A 94 10.34 1.30 3.94
C ALA A 94 8.95 1.12 3.31
N ALA A 95 8.84 0.27 2.28
CA ALA A 95 7.58 -0.06 1.64
C ALA A 95 6.60 -0.78 2.58
N LEU A 96 7.09 -1.60 3.53
CA LEU A 96 6.23 -2.21 4.55
C LEU A 96 5.74 -1.19 5.57
N ASN A 97 6.61 -0.27 6.01
CA ASN A 97 6.24 0.77 6.98
C ASN A 97 5.22 1.77 6.44
N SER A 98 5.10 1.95 5.13
CA SER A 98 4.08 2.83 4.55
C SER A 98 2.68 2.18 4.45
N ILE A 99 2.53 0.90 4.78
CA ILE A 99 1.26 0.18 4.68
C ILE A 99 0.56 0.21 6.04
N GLN A 100 -0.72 0.63 6.07
CA GLN A 100 -1.53 0.72 7.29
C GLN A 100 -1.65 -0.61 8.06
N LEU A 101 -1.52 -1.76 7.39
CA LEU A 101 -1.47 -3.07 8.02
C LEU A 101 -0.30 -3.17 9.01
N THR A 102 0.88 -2.67 8.66
CA THR A 102 2.09 -2.75 9.48
C THR A 102 1.91 -1.99 10.79
N ASP A 103 1.35 -0.77 10.74
CA ASP A 103 1.02 0.02 11.93
C ASP A 103 0.08 -0.75 12.86
N ARG A 104 -0.91 -1.44 12.30
CA ARG A 104 -1.88 -2.21 13.09
C ARG A 104 -1.31 -3.53 13.63
N VAL A 105 -0.35 -4.13 12.95
CA VAL A 105 0.38 -5.30 13.45
C VAL A 105 1.27 -4.86 14.62
N GLN A 106 1.95 -3.73 14.52
CA GLN A 106 2.70 -3.14 15.64
C GLN A 106 1.76 -2.83 16.83
N LEU A 107 0.57 -2.30 16.54
CA LEU A 107 -0.48 -2.05 17.53
C LEU A 107 -0.92 -3.32 18.29
N LEU A 108 -0.92 -4.48 17.63
CA LEU A 108 -1.25 -5.77 18.25
C LEU A 108 -0.16 -6.25 19.23
N LEU A 109 1.09 -5.85 19.00
CA LEU A 109 2.23 -6.18 19.86
C LEU A 109 2.44 -5.15 20.99
N MET A 110 1.75 -4.00 20.92
CA MET A 110 1.91 -2.91 21.87
C MET A 110 0.94 -3.06 23.07
N PRO A 111 1.40 -2.88 24.31
CA PRO A 111 0.49 -2.88 25.46
C PRO A 111 -0.39 -1.63 25.47
N ALA A 112 -1.65 -1.77 25.86
CA ALA A 112 -2.69 -0.72 25.84
C ALA A 112 -2.32 0.59 26.57
N LYS A 113 -1.27 0.60 27.41
CA LYS A 113 -0.79 1.78 28.12
C LYS A 113 0.10 2.71 27.29
N HIS A 114 0.73 2.21 26.22
CA HIS A 114 1.64 2.99 25.37
C HIS A 114 1.04 3.29 24.00
N GLN A 115 -0.28 3.15 23.87
CA GLN A 115 -0.98 3.28 22.61
C GLN A 115 -0.76 4.68 21.98
N PRO A 116 -0.30 4.78 20.73
CA PRO A 116 -0.17 6.07 20.07
C PRO A 116 -1.54 6.67 19.73
N ASP A 117 -1.59 8.00 19.67
CA ASP A 117 -2.79 8.78 19.33
C ASP A 117 -3.13 8.67 17.84
N LEU A 118 -3.69 7.52 17.47
CA LEU A 118 -4.12 7.23 16.11
C LEU A 118 -5.60 7.64 15.92
N PRO A 119 -5.96 8.35 14.84
CA PRO A 119 -7.31 8.87 14.63
C PRO A 119 -8.40 7.78 14.55
N TYR A 120 -8.04 6.57 14.15
CA TYR A 120 -8.97 5.43 14.06
C TYR A 120 -9.27 4.77 15.41
N LEU A 121 -8.39 4.90 16.41
CA LEU A 121 -8.63 4.35 17.75
C LEU A 121 -9.70 5.09 18.52
N ARG A 122 -9.98 6.34 18.15
CA ARG A 122 -11.00 7.18 18.79
C ARG A 122 -12.43 6.77 18.38
N HIS A 123 -12.57 6.11 17.24
CA HIS A 123 -13.88 5.79 16.64
C HIS A 123 -14.21 4.30 16.70
N VAL A 124 -13.22 3.41 16.77
CA VAL A 124 -13.43 1.95 16.74
C VAL A 124 -12.83 1.27 17.98
N PRO A 125 -13.58 0.39 18.67
CA PRO A 125 -13.06 -0.29 19.85
C PRO A 125 -11.88 -1.22 19.50
N LEU A 126 -10.82 -1.19 20.32
CA LEU A 126 -9.57 -1.94 20.14
C LEU A 126 -9.77 -3.44 19.82
N ARG A 127 -10.75 -4.09 20.45
CA ARG A 127 -11.05 -5.52 20.21
C ARG A 127 -11.42 -5.80 18.75
N ARG A 128 -12.17 -4.89 18.10
CA ARG A 128 -12.55 -5.01 16.69
C ARG A 128 -11.34 -4.81 15.77
N VAL A 129 -10.44 -3.90 16.13
CA VAL A 129 -9.18 -3.68 15.40
C VAL A 129 -8.28 -4.91 15.46
N HIS A 130 -8.13 -5.53 16.63
CA HIS A 130 -7.36 -6.77 16.77
C HIS A 130 -7.99 -7.94 16.00
N LEU A 131 -9.33 -8.10 16.04
CA LEU A 131 -10.00 -9.13 15.26
C LEU A 131 -9.78 -8.94 13.76
N PHE A 132 -9.91 -7.70 13.27
CA PHE A 132 -9.70 -7.36 11.86
C PHE A 132 -8.27 -7.65 11.41
N THR A 133 -7.27 -7.25 12.20
CA THR A 133 -5.85 -7.48 11.89
C THR A 133 -5.48 -8.95 11.88
N VAL A 134 -6.01 -9.75 12.82
CA VAL A 134 -5.81 -11.21 12.82
C VAL A 134 -6.38 -11.85 11.56
N ILE A 135 -7.58 -11.44 11.12
CA ILE A 135 -8.19 -11.91 9.88
C ILE A 135 -7.31 -11.54 8.67
N GLN A 136 -6.80 -10.30 8.61
CA GLN A 136 -5.90 -9.86 7.54
C GLN A 136 -4.58 -10.65 7.53
N LEU A 137 -3.99 -10.93 8.69
CA LEU A 137 -2.79 -11.75 8.82
C LEU A 137 -3.03 -13.18 8.36
N LEU A 138 -4.17 -13.77 8.72
CA LEU A 138 -4.56 -15.11 8.27
C LEU A 138 -4.71 -15.14 6.74
N CYS A 139 -5.33 -14.10 6.18
CA CYS A 139 -5.46 -13.95 4.73
C CYS A 139 -4.09 -13.83 4.05
N LEU A 140 -3.18 -13.01 4.59
CA LEU A 140 -1.80 -12.89 4.09
C LEU A 140 -1.04 -14.22 4.17
N ALA A 141 -1.18 -14.96 5.27
CA ALA A 141 -0.58 -16.28 5.44
C ALA A 141 -1.12 -17.28 4.40
N LEU A 142 -2.43 -17.28 4.15
CA LEU A 142 -3.05 -18.10 3.12
C LEU A 142 -2.48 -17.77 1.73
N LEU A 143 -2.36 -16.48 1.39
CA LEU A 143 -1.74 -16.05 0.14
C LEU A 143 -0.28 -16.48 0.03
N TRP A 144 0.47 -16.42 1.14
CA TRP A 144 1.86 -16.84 1.18
C TRP A 144 2.01 -18.33 0.87
N VAL A 145 1.19 -19.17 1.53
CA VAL A 145 1.16 -20.62 1.30
C VAL A 145 0.81 -20.91 -0.16
N LEU A 146 -0.26 -20.30 -0.67
CA LEU A 146 -0.68 -20.47 -2.06
C LEU A 146 0.40 -20.00 -3.05
N LYS A 147 1.06 -18.87 -2.79
CA LYS A 147 2.15 -18.34 -3.59
C LYS A 147 3.39 -19.25 -3.61
N SER A 148 3.63 -20.00 -2.53
CA SER A 148 4.70 -20.99 -2.44
C SER A 148 4.43 -22.27 -3.25
N THR A 149 3.20 -22.44 -3.76
CA THR A 149 2.85 -23.59 -4.62
C THR A 149 2.91 -23.23 -6.11
N VAL A 150 2.90 -24.27 -6.96
CA VAL A 150 2.84 -24.13 -8.43
C VAL A 150 1.56 -23.40 -8.90
N ALA A 151 0.55 -23.27 -8.03
CA ALA A 151 -0.68 -22.54 -8.29
C ALA A 151 -0.51 -21.01 -8.41
N ALA A 152 0.72 -20.48 -8.28
CA ALA A 152 1.01 -19.06 -8.47
C ALA A 152 0.57 -18.49 -9.83
N ILE A 153 0.37 -19.33 -10.86
CA ILE A 153 -0.16 -18.91 -12.17
C ILE A 153 -1.62 -18.40 -12.06
N ILE A 154 -2.38 -18.89 -11.07
CA ILE A 154 -3.79 -18.55 -10.80
C ILE A 154 -3.90 -17.28 -9.93
N PHE A 155 -2.79 -16.55 -9.74
CA PHE A 155 -2.72 -15.35 -8.89
C PHE A 155 -3.85 -14.33 -9.11
N PRO A 156 -4.30 -14.01 -10.35
CA PRO A 156 -5.42 -13.09 -10.55
C PRO A 156 -6.74 -13.56 -9.94
N VAL A 157 -7.05 -14.87 -10.03
CA VAL A 157 -8.26 -15.45 -9.43
C VAL A 157 -8.16 -15.47 -7.91
N MET A 158 -6.96 -15.67 -7.37
CA MET A 158 -6.70 -15.58 -5.92
C MET A 158 -6.95 -14.16 -5.39
N LEU A 159 -6.54 -13.12 -6.13
CA LEU A 159 -6.88 -11.73 -5.78
C LEU A 159 -8.39 -11.47 -5.84
N LEU A 160 -9.13 -12.10 -6.75
CA LEU A 160 -10.59 -12.02 -6.75
C LEU A 160 -11.21 -12.72 -5.52
N ALA A 161 -10.65 -13.85 -5.08
CA ALA A 161 -11.11 -14.54 -3.87
C ALA A 161 -10.94 -13.67 -2.61
N LEU A 162 -9.85 -12.91 -2.52
CA LEU A 162 -9.63 -11.88 -1.47
C LEU A 162 -10.74 -10.82 -1.44
N VAL A 163 -11.21 -10.37 -2.62
CA VAL A 163 -12.36 -9.44 -2.70
C VAL A 163 -13.63 -10.09 -2.17
N GLY A 164 -13.81 -11.40 -2.40
CA GLY A 164 -14.87 -12.19 -1.79
C GLY A 164 -14.78 -12.27 -0.26
N ILE A 165 -13.59 -12.51 0.29
CA ILE A 165 -13.34 -12.50 1.74
C ILE A 165 -13.66 -11.13 2.34
N ARG A 166 -13.25 -10.05 1.67
CA ARG A 166 -13.60 -8.67 2.05
C ARG A 166 -15.11 -8.46 2.09
N LYS A 167 -15.84 -8.96 1.09
CA LYS A 167 -17.31 -8.90 1.06
C LYS A 167 -17.95 -9.69 2.21
N GLY A 168 -17.39 -10.85 2.58
CA GLY A 168 -17.84 -11.59 3.77
C GLY A 168 -17.61 -10.83 5.08
N LEU A 169 -16.56 -10.00 5.15
CA LEU A 169 -16.25 -9.20 6.33
C LEU A 169 -17.29 -8.11 6.61
N GLU A 170 -18.00 -7.62 5.58
CA GLU A 170 -19.15 -6.71 5.70
C GLU A 170 -20.31 -7.33 6.48
N HIS A 171 -20.38 -8.66 6.60
CA HIS A 171 -21.41 -9.35 7.38
C HIS A 171 -21.06 -9.43 8.89
N ILE A 172 -19.76 -9.40 9.23
CA ILE A 172 -19.25 -9.59 10.60
C ILE A 172 -19.01 -8.23 11.30
N PHE A 173 -18.68 -7.20 10.53
CA PHE A 173 -18.38 -5.86 11.02
C PHE A 173 -19.41 -4.83 10.55
N SER A 174 -19.71 -3.85 11.41
CA SER A 174 -20.53 -2.70 11.01
C SER A 174 -19.81 -1.90 9.93
N LEU A 175 -20.55 -1.39 8.93
CA LEU A 175 -19.99 -0.56 7.86
C LEU A 175 -19.25 0.68 8.39
N HIS A 176 -19.63 1.19 9.56
CA HIS A 176 -18.94 2.29 10.22
C HIS A 176 -17.53 1.89 10.69
N ASP A 177 -17.37 0.73 11.32
CA ASP A 177 -16.06 0.24 11.76
C ASP A 177 -15.15 -0.06 10.55
N LEU A 178 -15.74 -0.62 9.49
CA LEU A 178 -15.02 -0.98 8.26
C LEU A 178 -14.56 0.26 7.48
N SER A 179 -15.33 1.36 7.47
CA SER A 179 -14.96 2.58 6.72
C SER A 179 -13.73 3.26 7.31
N TRP A 180 -13.61 3.29 8.64
CA TRP A 180 -12.42 3.77 9.35
C TRP A 180 -11.23 2.81 9.21
N LEU A 181 -11.49 1.51 9.07
CA LEU A 181 -10.45 0.48 8.98
C LEU A 181 -9.94 0.24 7.54
N ASP A 182 -10.69 0.52 6.49
CA ASP A 182 -10.29 0.10 5.14
C ASP A 182 -9.96 1.28 4.21
N ASN A 183 -10.40 2.51 4.50
CA ASN A 183 -10.24 3.73 3.66
C ASN A 183 -10.65 3.60 2.17
N LEU A 184 -10.99 2.39 1.69
CA LEU A 184 -11.20 2.01 0.30
C LEU A 184 -12.69 1.95 -0.06
N LEU A 185 -13.54 2.59 0.73
CA LEU A 185 -14.95 2.74 0.35
C LEU A 185 -14.99 3.77 -0.79
N PRO A 186 -15.53 3.44 -1.98
CA PRO A 186 -15.70 4.45 -3.03
C PRO A 186 -16.50 5.63 -2.47
N GLU A 187 -16.08 6.85 -2.81
CA GLU A 187 -16.68 8.12 -2.35
C GLU A 187 -18.22 8.13 -2.39
N THR A 188 -18.81 7.44 -3.37
CA THR A 188 -20.26 7.24 -3.52
C THR A 188 -20.88 6.47 -2.35
N ALA A 189 -20.26 5.38 -1.90
CA ALA A 189 -20.71 4.62 -0.73
C ALA A 189 -20.47 5.39 0.57
N ARG A 190 -19.43 6.24 0.66
CA ARG A 190 -19.22 7.13 1.82
C ARG A 190 -20.35 8.13 1.96
N LYS A 191 -20.74 8.79 0.87
CA LYS A 191 -21.83 9.78 0.84
C LYS A 191 -23.20 9.19 1.15
N GLU A 192 -23.48 7.95 0.76
CA GLU A 192 -24.72 7.27 1.14
C GLU A 192 -24.79 6.94 2.64
N VAL A 193 -23.66 6.63 3.27
CA VAL A 193 -23.56 6.33 4.70
C VAL A 193 -23.62 7.61 5.54
N GLU A 194 -22.87 8.64 5.14
CA GLU A 194 -22.91 9.98 5.75
C GLU A 194 -24.27 10.66 5.57
N GLY A 195 -24.98 10.40 4.47
CA GLY A 195 -26.34 10.90 4.22
C GLY A 195 -27.44 10.18 5.01
N LYS A 196 -27.17 8.99 5.55
CA LYS A 196 -28.09 8.27 6.45
C LYS A 196 -27.96 8.70 7.92
N GLN A 197 -26.81 9.22 8.31
CA GLN A 197 -26.55 9.72 9.68
C GLN A 197 -27.19 11.07 10.06
N PRO A 198 -27.52 12.05 9.18
CA PRO A 198 -28.04 13.35 9.62
C PRO A 198 -29.55 13.30 9.91
N ARG A 199 -30.23 12.20 9.55
CA ARG A 199 -31.69 12.06 9.73
C ARG A 199 -32.09 11.45 11.06
N LYS A 200 -31.26 10.59 11.67
CA LYS A 200 -31.62 9.95 12.95
C LYS A 200 -31.47 10.84 14.18
N GLN A 201 -30.62 11.87 14.14
CA GLN A 201 -30.49 12.80 15.27
C GLN A 201 -31.62 13.84 15.36
N LYS A 202 -32.46 14.01 14.34
CA LYS A 202 -33.60 14.96 14.38
C LYS A 202 -34.95 14.32 14.68
N GLU A 203 -35.06 12.98 14.68
CA GLU A 203 -36.32 12.28 15.00
C GLU A 203 -36.38 11.79 16.46
N GLU A 204 -35.28 11.84 17.22
CA GLU A 204 -35.26 11.51 18.66
C GLU A 204 -35.37 12.75 19.57
N GLU A 205 -35.44 13.96 19.00
CA GLU A 205 -35.48 15.23 19.75
C GLU A 205 -36.76 16.06 19.48
N SER A 206 -37.83 15.45 18.98
CA SER A 206 -39.14 16.10 18.78
C SER A 206 -40.32 15.31 19.34
#